data_AF-A0A3N0YCC2-F1
#
_entry.id   AF-A0A3N0YCC2-F1
#
_cell.length_a   1.000
_cell.length_b   1.000
_cell.length_c   1.000
_cell.angle_alpha   90.00
_cell.angle_beta   90.00
_cell.angle_gamma   90.00
#
_symmetry.space_group_name_H-M   'P 1'
#
loop_
_entity.id
_entity.type
_entity.pdbx_description
1 polymer ?
#
loop_
_entity_poly.entity_id
_entity_poly.type
_entity_poly.pdbx_seq_one_letter_code
_entity_poly.pdbx_strand_id
1 'polypeptide(L)'
;MDRESPCASHISIFDHACSGLPKITPIPHDLICARPQPVSISSLAMHLTELDQECLLHLFSYLDKDSRRSLSLTCVRLRQVFLDPQLWTLLHFMSPCELRRDNFILGSSLRYLAVCWHSSRVKVCNIEDWMKTTFQRDLCRKHESLVSDFLERVCHMCPNLVSLNLSGCGHITDHNVINVLQSCRRLRSLSLENCARMTDSVLQAVVNHGNSLTEVRVDFCRNVTQAGLQDVRDKRPEVHLSALHSADMIPDSKPEEKTRIRRALQKFLIFS
;
A
#
# COMPACT_ATOMS: atom_id res chain seq x y z
N MET A 1 34.18 53.54 -6.05
CA MET A 1 34.29 55.01 -6.15
C MET A 1 33.12 55.44 -7.00
N ASP A 2 32.10 56.19 -6.58
CA ASP A 2 31.67 56.84 -5.35
C ASP A 2 30.21 57.27 -5.70
N ARG A 3 29.22 57.11 -4.81
CA ARG A 3 28.43 58.23 -4.19
C ARG A 3 27.46 58.95 -5.16
N GLU A 4 26.20 59.32 -4.88
CA GLU A 4 25.33 59.39 -3.69
C GLU A 4 23.86 59.42 -4.17
N SER A 5 22.93 59.03 -3.28
CA SER A 5 21.57 59.55 -3.18
C SER A 5 21.56 61.00 -2.64
N PRO A 6 20.48 61.81 -2.77
CA PRO A 6 19.65 62.05 -1.56
C PRO A 6 18.17 62.46 -1.78
N CYS A 7 17.46 62.55 -0.64
CA CYS A 7 16.18 63.21 -0.32
C CYS A 7 14.89 62.47 -0.75
N ALA A 8 14.07 61.88 0.12
CA ALA A 8 13.47 62.28 1.41
C ALA A 8 12.50 63.48 1.34
N SER A 9 11.21 63.21 1.52
CA SER A 9 10.28 64.15 2.16
C SER A 9 9.30 63.40 3.07
N HIS A 10 9.36 63.78 4.34
CA HIS A 10 8.52 63.40 5.48
C HIS A 10 7.09 63.93 5.34
N ILE A 11 6.11 63.17 5.85
CA ILE A 11 5.11 63.70 6.80
C ILE A 11 4.98 62.71 7.95
N SER A 12 5.15 63.24 9.16
CA SER A 12 5.14 62.59 10.46
C SER A 12 3.84 62.90 11.22
N ILE A 13 3.69 62.21 12.36
CA ILE A 13 2.90 62.52 13.56
C ILE A 13 1.60 61.71 13.70
N PHE A 14 1.68 60.64 14.50
CA PHE A 14 1.11 60.67 15.85
C PHE A 14 1.90 59.74 16.78
N ASP A 15 2.70 60.35 17.65
CA ASP A 15 3.22 59.77 18.89
C ASP A 15 2.08 59.69 19.91
N HIS A 16 1.89 58.55 20.58
CA HIS A 16 1.97 58.52 22.05
C HIS A 16 2.00 57.10 22.64
N ALA A 17 2.90 56.95 23.62
CA ALA A 17 2.92 55.97 24.71
C ALA A 17 3.45 54.56 24.44
N CYS A 18 4.79 54.45 24.36
CA CYS A 18 5.53 53.35 24.98
C CYS A 18 5.79 53.70 26.46
N SER A 19 5.41 52.83 27.39
CA SER A 19 6.06 52.77 28.71
C SER A 19 6.14 51.31 29.16
N GLY A 20 7.37 50.79 29.32
CA GLY A 20 7.58 49.59 30.13
C GLY A 20 8.36 48.40 29.56
N LEU A 21 9.25 48.54 28.57
CA LEU A 21 10.16 47.44 28.20
C LEU A 21 11.65 47.83 28.40
N PRO A 22 12.41 47.08 29.23
CA PRO A 22 13.80 47.40 29.51
C PRO A 22 14.72 47.03 28.34
N LYS A 23 15.74 47.88 28.16
CA LYS A 23 16.81 47.76 27.16
C LYS A 23 17.60 46.47 27.37
N ILE A 24 17.77 45.68 26.32
CA ILE A 24 18.70 44.54 26.28
C ILE A 24 20.12 45.10 26.20
N THR A 25 20.87 45.05 27.31
CA THR A 25 22.32 45.22 27.33
C THR A 25 23.01 43.90 26.99
N PRO A 26 24.16 43.89 26.28
CA PRO A 26 24.92 42.67 26.05
C PRO A 26 25.48 42.15 27.39
N ILE A 27 25.29 40.87 27.67
CA ILE A 27 25.82 40.22 28.88
C ILE A 27 27.33 39.97 28.68
N PRO A 28 28.20 40.31 29.65
CA PRO A 28 29.64 40.02 29.59
C PRO A 28 29.90 38.51 29.57
N HIS A 29 30.96 38.10 28.88
CA HIS A 29 31.32 36.69 28.61
C HIS A 29 31.77 35.84 29.82
N ASP A 30 31.65 36.34 31.06
CA ASP A 30 32.28 35.73 32.25
C ASP A 30 31.31 35.14 33.29
N LEU A 31 30.10 34.73 32.87
CA LEU A 31 29.13 34.04 33.77
C LEU A 31 28.79 32.61 33.34
N ILE A 32 29.74 31.91 32.71
CA ILE A 32 29.71 30.46 32.51
C ILE A 32 30.52 29.80 33.63
N CYS A 33 29.94 29.65 34.82
CA CYS A 33 30.28 28.59 35.79
C CYS A 33 29.41 28.71 37.05
N ALA A 34 28.15 28.28 36.97
CA ALA A 34 27.40 27.87 38.16
C ALA A 34 26.57 26.63 37.80
N ARG A 35 27.09 25.45 38.18
CA ARG A 35 26.32 24.19 38.14
C ARG A 35 25.13 24.31 39.09
N PRO A 36 23.88 24.07 38.65
CA PRO A 36 22.81 23.76 39.57
C PRO A 36 23.09 22.40 40.23
N GLN A 37 23.07 22.35 41.55
CA GLN A 37 23.14 21.12 42.34
C GLN A 37 21.94 20.19 42.03
N PRO A 38 22.11 18.86 42.09
CA PRO A 38 21.13 17.91 41.61
C PRO A 38 19.94 17.82 42.56
N VAL A 39 18.74 18.13 42.08
CA VAL A 39 17.51 17.72 42.75
C VAL A 39 17.26 16.27 42.36
N SER A 40 17.33 15.34 43.31
CA SER A 40 17.14 13.92 43.07
C SER A 40 15.69 13.63 42.67
N ILE A 41 15.45 13.51 41.36
CA ILE A 41 14.26 12.83 40.79
C ILE A 41 14.73 11.59 40.02
N SER A 42 15.79 10.93 40.49
CA SER A 42 16.50 9.89 39.74
C SER A 42 15.98 8.47 39.99
N SER A 43 14.67 8.26 40.16
CA SER A 43 14.17 6.87 40.31
C SER A 43 12.76 6.55 39.79
N LEU A 44 12.12 7.43 39.01
CA LEU A 44 10.79 7.13 38.42
C LEU A 44 10.68 7.45 36.92
N ALA A 45 11.78 7.75 36.23
CA ALA A 45 11.77 7.86 34.78
C ALA A 45 12.08 6.48 34.17
N MET A 46 11.05 5.68 33.92
CA MET A 46 11.19 4.45 33.14
C MET A 46 11.61 4.82 31.72
N HIS A 47 12.79 4.36 31.29
CA HIS A 47 13.24 4.60 29.93
C HIS A 47 12.52 3.63 28.99
N LEU A 48 12.12 4.06 27.79
CA LEU A 48 11.37 3.22 26.83
C LEU A 48 12.04 1.86 26.60
N THR A 49 13.37 1.81 26.57
CA THR A 49 14.14 0.58 26.34
C THR A 49 14.13 -0.41 27.51
N GLU A 50 13.67 0.02 28.69
CA GLU A 50 13.53 -0.81 29.90
C GLU A 50 12.20 -1.57 29.93
N LEU A 51 11.26 -1.24 29.03
CA LEU A 51 10.05 -2.00 28.84
C LEU A 51 10.35 -3.43 28.34
N ASP A 52 9.50 -4.36 28.74
CA ASP A 52 9.54 -5.71 28.21
C ASP A 52 9.24 -5.76 26.71
N GLN A 53 9.51 -6.92 26.10
CA GLN A 53 9.35 -7.10 24.66
C GLN A 53 7.90 -6.90 24.21
N GLU A 54 6.92 -7.36 24.99
CA GLU A 54 5.50 -7.30 24.62
C GLU A 54 4.97 -5.86 24.65
N CYS A 55 5.35 -5.07 25.66
CA CYS A 55 5.02 -3.65 25.74
C CYS A 55 5.66 -2.89 24.58
N LEU A 56 6.92 -3.18 24.24
CA LEU A 56 7.60 -2.55 23.09
C LEU A 56 6.93 -2.90 21.77
N LEU A 57 6.55 -4.17 21.56
CA LEU A 57 5.83 -4.61 20.38
C LEU A 57 4.46 -3.93 20.28
N HIS A 58 3.73 -3.84 21.39
CA HIS A 58 2.45 -3.15 21.45
C HIS A 58 2.60 -1.67 21.12
N LEU A 59 3.60 -0.97 21.66
CA LEU A 59 3.87 0.43 21.34
C LEU A 59 4.24 0.61 19.85
N PHE A 60 5.11 -0.25 19.31
CA PHE A 60 5.50 -0.20 17.90
C PHE A 60 4.34 -0.54 16.96
N SER A 61 3.33 -1.29 17.44
CA SER A 61 2.16 -1.65 16.63
C SER A 61 1.35 -0.42 16.18
N TYR A 62 1.36 0.67 16.96
CA TYR A 62 0.70 1.94 16.62
C TYR A 62 1.46 2.80 15.61
N LEU A 63 2.72 2.46 15.32
CA LEU A 63 3.56 3.20 14.40
C LEU A 63 3.42 2.67 12.98
N ASP A 64 3.56 3.54 11.98
CA ASP A 64 3.67 3.12 10.58
C ASP A 64 5.04 2.47 10.28
N LYS A 65 5.13 1.81 9.11
CA LYS A 65 6.32 1.06 8.68
C LYS A 65 7.59 1.94 8.66
N ASP A 66 7.45 3.18 8.20
CA ASP A 66 8.55 4.15 8.10
C ASP A 66 9.03 4.62 9.48
N SER A 67 8.11 4.88 10.41
CA SER A 67 8.40 5.29 11.79
C SER A 67 9.05 4.16 12.58
N ARG A 68 8.55 2.92 12.43
CA ARG A 68 9.18 1.71 13.00
C ARG A 68 10.63 1.59 12.51
N ARG A 69 10.86 1.80 11.21
CA ARG A 69 12.20 1.76 10.61
C ARG A 69 13.08 2.88 11.15
N SER A 70 12.60 4.11 11.24
CA SER A 70 13.34 5.24 11.80
C SER A 70 13.77 4.98 13.25
N LEU A 71 12.86 4.46 14.09
CA LEU A 71 13.19 4.11 15.47
C LEU A 71 14.20 2.97 15.56
N SER A 72 14.15 1.99 14.65
CA SER A 72 15.10 0.87 14.59
C SER A 72 16.56 1.34 14.42
N LEU A 73 16.78 2.54 13.89
CA LEU A 73 18.11 3.11 13.67
C LEU A 73 18.70 3.77 14.91
N THR A 74 17.90 3.99 15.96
CA THR A 74 18.32 4.75 17.14
C THR A 74 19.11 3.91 18.14
N CYS A 75 18.75 2.63 18.35
CA CYS A 75 19.49 1.73 19.23
C CYS A 75 19.21 0.24 18.92
N VAL A 76 20.08 -0.64 19.44
CA VAL A 76 19.99 -2.09 19.22
C VAL A 76 18.68 -2.68 19.74
N ARG A 77 18.18 -2.20 20.89
CA ARG A 77 16.94 -2.70 21.49
C ARG A 77 15.73 -2.45 20.58
N LEU A 78 15.59 -1.24 20.06
CA LEU A 78 14.50 -0.90 19.13
C LEU A 78 14.67 -1.57 17.76
N ARG A 79 15.92 -1.85 17.34
CA ARG A 79 16.19 -2.67 16.16
C ARG A 79 15.69 -4.11 16.34
N GLN A 80 15.85 -4.71 17.52
CA GLN A 80 15.32 -6.04 17.81
C GLN A 80 13.80 -6.09 17.74
N VAL A 81 13.12 -5.06 18.27
CA VAL A 81 11.65 -4.92 18.16
C VAL A 81 11.22 -4.82 16.70
N PHE A 82 11.92 -4.01 15.89
CA PHE A 82 11.65 -3.89 14.45
C PHE A 82 11.80 -5.23 13.70
N LEU A 83 12.82 -6.03 14.04
CA LEU A 83 13.10 -7.31 13.39
C LEU A 83 12.16 -8.44 13.87
N ASP A 84 11.39 -8.23 14.92
CA ASP A 84 10.49 -9.22 15.47
C ASP A 84 9.32 -9.49 14.50
N PRO A 85 9.12 -10.73 14.04
CA PRO A 85 8.01 -11.07 13.13
C PRO A 85 6.64 -10.71 13.69
N GLN A 86 6.45 -10.74 15.02
CA GLN A 86 5.16 -10.44 15.64
C GLN A 86 4.70 -8.99 15.41
N LEU A 87 5.63 -8.08 15.10
CA LEU A 87 5.30 -6.69 14.76
C LEU A 87 4.58 -6.55 13.39
N TRP A 88 4.74 -7.55 12.51
CA TRP A 88 4.36 -7.48 11.10
C TRP A 88 3.14 -8.36 10.78
N THR A 89 2.11 -8.32 11.63
CA THR A 89 0.86 -9.05 11.41
C THR A 89 0.02 -8.48 10.27
N LEU A 90 0.19 -7.18 9.99
CA LEU A 90 -0.51 -6.45 8.94
C LEU A 90 0.49 -5.65 8.11
N LEU A 91 0.42 -5.82 6.79
CA LEU A 91 1.14 -4.99 5.82
C LEU A 91 0.16 -4.41 4.81
N HIS A 92 0.23 -3.10 4.65
CA HIS A 92 -0.57 -2.36 3.69
C HIS A 92 0.33 -1.46 2.83
N PHE A 93 0.17 -1.54 1.51
CA PHE A 93 0.97 -0.81 0.53
C PHE A 93 0.03 -0.06 -0.42
N MET A 94 0.15 1.27 -0.46
CA MET A 94 -0.71 2.14 -1.27
C MET A 94 -0.03 2.58 -2.58
N SER A 95 1.25 2.26 -2.73
CA SER A 95 2.03 2.59 -3.92
C SER A 95 3.04 1.50 -4.26
N PRO A 96 3.38 1.32 -5.55
CA PRO A 96 4.42 0.37 -5.95
C PRO A 96 5.77 0.64 -5.29
N CYS A 97 6.13 1.91 -5.08
CA CYS A 97 7.43 2.30 -4.51
C CYS A 97 7.65 1.79 -3.08
N GLU A 98 6.59 1.56 -2.30
CA GLU A 98 6.72 1.06 -0.93
C GLU A 98 7.21 -0.40 -0.87
N LEU A 99 6.92 -1.22 -1.89
CA LEU A 99 7.37 -2.63 -1.94
C LEU A 99 8.89 -2.77 -2.07
N ARG A 100 9.59 -1.70 -2.45
CA ARG A 100 11.05 -1.64 -2.56
C ARG A 100 11.74 -1.13 -1.31
N ARG A 101 10.98 -0.66 -0.31
CA ARG A 101 11.56 -0.09 0.90
C ARG A 101 12.02 -1.20 1.83
N ASP A 102 13.15 -0.98 2.48
CA ASP A 102 13.66 -1.82 3.57
C ASP A 102 13.04 -1.36 4.90
N ASN A 103 11.72 -1.32 4.99
CA ASN A 103 10.98 -0.81 6.15
C ASN A 103 9.91 -1.79 6.68
N PHE A 104 9.93 -3.04 6.22
CA PHE A 104 9.05 -4.11 6.68
C PHE A 104 9.77 -5.45 6.67
N ILE A 105 9.26 -6.41 7.43
CA ILE A 105 9.75 -7.79 7.45
C ILE A 105 8.60 -8.72 7.05
N LEU A 106 8.89 -9.67 6.16
CA LEU A 106 7.99 -10.78 5.86
C LEU A 106 8.29 -11.95 6.79
N GLY A 107 7.26 -12.66 7.21
CA GLY A 107 7.42 -13.83 8.06
C GLY A 107 6.11 -14.52 8.38
N SER A 108 6.21 -15.62 9.12
CA SER A 108 5.08 -16.49 9.44
C SER A 108 4.01 -15.84 10.33
N SER A 109 4.30 -14.66 10.89
CA SER A 109 3.36 -13.84 11.68
C SER A 109 2.46 -12.95 10.82
N LEU A 110 2.73 -12.77 9.53
CA LEU A 110 1.86 -12.01 8.64
C LEU A 110 0.49 -12.69 8.53
N ARG A 111 -0.59 -11.90 8.68
CA ARG A 111 -1.98 -12.36 8.61
C ARG A 111 -2.77 -11.57 7.57
N TYR A 112 -2.51 -10.28 7.45
CA TYR A 112 -3.24 -9.37 6.58
C TYR A 112 -2.26 -8.69 5.64
N LEU A 113 -2.43 -8.90 4.34
CA LEU A 113 -1.63 -8.25 3.31
C LEU A 113 -2.55 -7.51 2.35
N ALA A 114 -2.30 -6.23 2.17
CA ALA A 114 -3.02 -5.40 1.22
C ALA A 114 -2.02 -4.63 0.34
N VAL A 115 -2.09 -4.83 -0.97
CA VAL A 115 -1.38 -4.05 -1.99
C VAL A 115 -2.44 -3.41 -2.87
N CYS A 116 -2.69 -2.13 -2.63
CA CYS A 116 -3.87 -1.47 -3.16
C CYS A 116 -3.47 -0.23 -3.95
N TRP A 117 -3.68 -0.27 -5.26
CA TRP A 117 -3.27 0.78 -6.19
C TRP A 117 -4.47 1.42 -6.87
N HIS A 118 -5.11 2.31 -6.13
CA HIS A 118 -6.14 3.19 -6.64
C HIS A 118 -5.55 4.59 -6.71
N SER A 119 -5.14 5.04 -7.89
CA SER A 119 -4.85 6.45 -8.06
C SER A 119 -6.17 7.20 -8.22
N SER A 120 -6.47 8.08 -7.27
CA SER A 120 -7.63 8.99 -7.30
C SER A 120 -7.61 9.91 -8.52
N ARG A 121 -6.43 10.14 -9.11
CA ARG A 121 -6.22 10.97 -10.30
C ARG A 121 -6.05 10.16 -11.58
N VAL A 122 -5.74 8.87 -11.48
CA VAL A 122 -5.36 8.04 -12.61
C VAL A 122 -5.96 6.65 -12.41
N LYS A 123 -7.11 6.39 -13.02
CA LYS A 123 -7.71 5.05 -13.08
C LYS A 123 -6.92 4.14 -14.05
N VAL A 124 -5.59 4.06 -13.90
CA VAL A 124 -4.63 3.40 -14.82
C VAL A 124 -5.09 1.99 -15.17
N CYS A 125 -5.58 1.25 -14.18
CA CYS A 125 -5.91 -0.17 -14.33
C CYS A 125 -7.33 -0.39 -14.87
N ASN A 126 -8.19 0.63 -14.87
CA ASN A 126 -9.54 0.57 -15.46
C ASN A 126 -9.58 1.02 -16.94
N ILE A 127 -8.44 1.48 -17.46
CA ILE A 127 -8.29 1.91 -18.85
C ILE A 127 -7.80 0.69 -19.63
N GLU A 128 -8.45 0.39 -20.77
CA GLU A 128 -8.02 -0.66 -21.69
C GLU A 128 -6.53 -0.48 -21.99
N ASP A 129 -5.76 -1.57 -22.08
CA ASP A 129 -4.29 -1.47 -22.22
C ASP A 129 -3.84 -0.58 -23.39
N TRP A 130 -4.64 -0.51 -24.46
CA TRP A 130 -4.40 0.34 -25.63
C TRP A 130 -4.82 1.81 -25.44
N MET A 131 -5.65 2.11 -24.45
CA MET A 131 -6.05 3.47 -24.07
C MET A 131 -5.10 4.12 -23.04
N LYS A 132 -4.11 3.37 -22.54
CA LYS A 132 -3.14 3.88 -21.56
C LYS A 132 -2.21 4.92 -22.20
N THR A 133 -2.02 6.06 -21.53
CA THR A 133 -1.01 7.07 -21.94
C THR A 133 0.40 6.49 -21.88
N THR A 134 1.37 7.12 -22.56
CA THR A 134 2.79 6.74 -22.47
C THR A 134 3.29 6.72 -21.02
N PHE A 135 2.96 7.73 -20.22
CA PHE A 135 3.29 7.76 -18.79
C PHE A 135 2.68 6.60 -18.00
N GLN A 136 1.40 6.28 -18.25
CA GLN A 136 0.74 5.16 -17.60
C GLN A 136 1.39 3.83 -17.97
N ARG A 137 1.73 3.62 -19.25
CA ARG A 137 2.44 2.43 -19.73
C ARG A 137 3.84 2.33 -19.15
N ASP A 138 4.59 3.43 -19.06
CA ASP A 138 5.94 3.44 -18.50
C ASP A 138 5.94 3.15 -16.99
N LEU A 139 4.99 3.73 -16.25
CA LEU A 139 4.81 3.44 -14.83
C LEU A 139 4.45 1.96 -14.62
N CYS A 140 3.47 1.47 -15.39
CA CYS A 140 3.07 0.06 -15.42
C CYS A 140 4.26 -0.86 -15.70
N ARG A 141 5.03 -0.57 -16.75
CA ARG A 141 6.19 -1.37 -17.19
C ARG A 141 7.32 -1.41 -16.14
N LYS A 142 7.59 -0.29 -15.46
CA LYS A 142 8.61 -0.23 -14.38
C LYS A 142 8.24 -1.06 -13.15
N HIS A 143 6.97 -1.39 -12.99
CA HIS A 143 6.42 -2.12 -11.84
C HIS A 143 5.78 -3.46 -12.23
N GLU A 144 5.94 -3.91 -13.47
CA GLU A 144 5.22 -5.06 -14.03
C GLU A 144 5.49 -6.35 -13.27
N SER A 145 6.73 -6.59 -12.85
CA SER A 145 7.09 -7.77 -12.03
C SER A 145 7.03 -7.51 -10.53
N LEU A 146 6.93 -6.25 -10.08
CA LEU A 146 7.23 -5.90 -8.69
C LEU A 146 6.31 -6.61 -7.68
N VAL A 147 5.02 -6.68 -7.98
CA VAL A 147 4.06 -7.40 -7.12
C VAL A 147 4.20 -8.89 -7.30
N SER A 148 4.45 -9.38 -8.51
CA SER A 148 4.68 -10.80 -8.78
C SER A 148 5.85 -11.35 -7.97
N ASP A 149 7.00 -10.66 -8.01
CA ASP A 149 8.22 -11.02 -7.26
C ASP A 149 8.01 -10.90 -5.75
N PHE A 150 7.20 -9.92 -5.32
CA PHE A 150 6.82 -9.78 -3.92
C PHE A 150 5.91 -10.94 -3.46
N LEU A 151 4.91 -11.32 -4.25
CA LEU A 151 4.02 -12.44 -3.94
C LEU A 151 4.76 -13.78 -3.91
N GLU A 152 5.78 -13.97 -4.75
CA GLU A 152 6.65 -15.13 -4.67
C GLU A 152 7.33 -15.23 -3.29
N ARG A 153 7.88 -14.11 -2.77
CA ARG A 153 8.43 -14.09 -1.40
C ARG A 153 7.35 -14.36 -0.35
N VAL A 154 6.15 -13.81 -0.51
CA VAL A 154 5.02 -14.07 0.40
C VAL A 154 4.66 -15.55 0.44
N CYS A 155 4.64 -16.24 -0.71
CA CYS A 155 4.37 -17.68 -0.78
C CYS A 155 5.37 -18.50 0.04
N HIS A 156 6.64 -18.14 -0.01
CA HIS A 156 7.70 -18.84 0.73
C HIS A 156 7.74 -18.50 2.23
N MET A 157 7.41 -17.26 2.61
CA MET A 157 7.66 -16.75 3.96
C MET A 157 6.41 -16.63 4.85
N CYS A 158 5.21 -16.60 4.26
CA CYS A 158 3.98 -16.18 4.96
C CYS A 158 2.85 -17.23 4.88
N PRO A 159 3.05 -18.49 5.34
CA PRO A 159 2.05 -19.57 5.19
C PRO A 159 0.74 -19.35 5.97
N ASN A 160 0.75 -18.45 6.96
CA ASN A 160 -0.39 -18.17 7.84
C ASN A 160 -1.25 -16.99 7.38
N LEU A 161 -1.11 -16.56 6.12
CA LEU A 161 -1.91 -15.45 5.59
C LEU A 161 -3.41 -15.77 5.67
N VAL A 162 -4.20 -14.82 6.17
CA VAL A 162 -5.65 -14.92 6.40
C VAL A 162 -6.41 -14.06 5.40
N SER A 163 -5.89 -12.87 5.08
CA SER A 163 -6.50 -11.98 4.09
C SER A 163 -5.44 -11.46 3.13
N LEU A 164 -5.79 -11.51 1.85
CA LEU A 164 -5.02 -10.94 0.76
C LEU A 164 -5.89 -9.98 -0.04
N ASN A 165 -5.46 -8.73 -0.13
CA ASN A 165 -6.08 -7.74 -1.00
C ASN A 165 -5.06 -7.24 -2.03
N LEU A 166 -5.37 -7.38 -3.31
CA LEU A 166 -4.57 -6.95 -4.46
C LEU A 166 -5.33 -5.96 -5.35
N SER A 167 -6.14 -5.06 -4.79
CA SER A 167 -6.93 -4.11 -5.58
C SER A 167 -6.08 -3.21 -6.48
N GLY A 168 -6.48 -3.07 -7.75
CA GLY A 168 -5.79 -2.21 -8.72
C GLY A 168 -4.43 -2.74 -9.17
N CYS A 169 -4.11 -4.00 -8.89
CA CYS A 169 -2.91 -4.64 -9.42
C CYS A 169 -3.14 -5.10 -10.87
N GLY A 170 -2.94 -4.21 -11.85
CA GLY A 170 -3.22 -4.54 -13.26
C GLY A 170 -2.29 -5.59 -13.91
N HIS A 171 -1.14 -5.87 -13.30
CA HIS A 171 -0.09 -6.72 -13.88
C HIS A 171 -0.07 -8.15 -13.33
N ILE A 172 -0.70 -8.40 -12.18
CA ILE A 172 -0.73 -9.74 -11.60
C ILE A 172 -1.50 -10.68 -12.52
N THR A 173 -1.10 -11.93 -12.56
CA THR A 173 -1.70 -12.98 -13.40
C THR A 173 -2.35 -14.04 -12.54
N ASP A 174 -3.21 -14.87 -13.13
CA ASP A 174 -3.85 -15.99 -12.43
C ASP A 174 -2.78 -16.86 -11.75
N HIS A 175 -1.64 -17.09 -12.41
CA HIS A 175 -0.53 -17.87 -11.87
C HIS A 175 -0.02 -17.33 -10.51
N ASN A 176 0.12 -16.01 -10.38
CA ASN A 176 0.58 -15.40 -9.13
C ASN A 176 -0.38 -15.69 -7.97
N VAL A 177 -1.69 -15.54 -8.22
CA VAL A 177 -2.73 -15.75 -7.21
C VAL A 177 -2.90 -17.24 -6.89
N ILE A 178 -2.83 -18.11 -7.90
CA ILE A 178 -2.86 -19.57 -7.73
C ILE A 178 -1.73 -20.03 -6.81
N ASN A 179 -0.50 -19.53 -7.01
CA ASN A 179 0.64 -19.87 -6.15
C ASN A 179 0.38 -19.45 -4.70
N VAL A 180 -0.22 -18.28 -4.48
CA VAL A 180 -0.61 -17.84 -3.13
C VAL A 180 -1.67 -18.77 -2.54
N LEU A 181 -2.72 -19.12 -3.28
CA LEU A 181 -3.77 -20.03 -2.82
C LEU A 181 -3.23 -21.44 -2.50
N GLN A 182 -2.20 -21.89 -3.20
CA GLN A 182 -1.52 -23.16 -2.93
C GLN A 182 -0.62 -23.10 -1.70
N SER A 183 0.01 -21.96 -1.43
CA SER A 183 0.96 -21.78 -0.32
C SER A 183 0.27 -21.39 0.99
N CYS A 184 -0.74 -20.53 0.92
CA CYS A 184 -1.45 -19.94 2.05
C CYS A 184 -2.79 -20.66 2.28
N ARG A 185 -2.74 -21.88 2.83
CA ARG A 185 -3.94 -22.73 3.06
C ARG A 185 -4.90 -22.23 4.14
N ARG A 186 -4.55 -21.15 4.85
CA ARG A 186 -5.38 -20.52 5.89
C ARG A 186 -6.10 -19.27 5.39
N LEU A 187 -5.97 -18.96 4.10
CA LEU A 187 -6.59 -17.78 3.50
C LEU A 187 -8.11 -17.88 3.60
N ARG A 188 -8.72 -16.81 4.09
CA ARG A 188 -10.17 -16.64 4.30
C ARG A 188 -10.77 -15.57 3.41
N SER A 189 -10.02 -14.52 3.12
CA SER A 189 -10.48 -13.40 2.30
C SER A 189 -9.50 -13.12 1.17
N LEU A 190 -10.01 -13.09 -0.05
CA LEU A 190 -9.26 -12.77 -1.27
C LEU A 190 -9.97 -11.63 -2.01
N SER A 191 -9.26 -10.53 -2.22
CA SER A 191 -9.73 -9.38 -2.99
C SER A 191 -8.82 -9.12 -4.17
N LEU A 192 -9.37 -9.15 -5.38
CA LEU A 192 -8.68 -8.96 -6.65
C LEU A 192 -9.34 -7.84 -7.47
N GLU A 193 -9.93 -6.86 -6.81
CA GLU A 193 -10.70 -5.82 -7.49
C GLU A 193 -9.86 -5.06 -8.52
N ASN A 194 -10.43 -4.75 -9.69
CA ASN A 194 -9.78 -4.00 -10.76
C ASN A 194 -8.44 -4.62 -11.22
N CYS A 195 -8.35 -5.95 -11.23
CA CYS A 195 -7.20 -6.70 -11.74
C CYS A 195 -7.47 -7.19 -13.17
N ALA A 196 -7.06 -6.40 -14.15
CA ALA A 196 -7.38 -6.59 -15.57
C ALA A 196 -6.99 -7.97 -16.16
N ARG A 197 -5.91 -8.59 -15.65
CA ARG A 197 -5.38 -9.86 -16.16
C ARG A 197 -5.95 -11.11 -15.45
N MET A 198 -6.92 -10.95 -14.55
CA MET A 198 -7.60 -12.08 -13.89
C MET A 198 -8.65 -12.71 -14.82
N THR A 199 -8.65 -14.03 -14.91
CA THR A 199 -9.61 -14.80 -15.71
C THR A 199 -10.35 -15.82 -14.86
N ASP A 200 -11.28 -16.56 -15.47
CA ASP A 200 -11.97 -17.68 -14.81
C ASP A 200 -11.01 -18.75 -14.26
N SER A 201 -9.74 -18.77 -14.70
CA SER A 201 -8.71 -19.66 -14.14
C SER A 201 -8.49 -19.42 -12.64
N VAL A 202 -8.52 -18.16 -12.18
CA VAL A 202 -8.42 -17.87 -10.73
C VAL A 202 -9.66 -18.34 -9.98
N LEU A 203 -10.84 -18.29 -10.61
CA LEU A 203 -12.08 -18.78 -10.03
C LEU A 203 -12.08 -20.31 -9.88
N GLN A 204 -11.55 -21.03 -10.88
CA GLN A 204 -11.32 -22.47 -10.74
C GLN A 204 -10.37 -22.79 -9.59
N ALA A 205 -9.33 -21.99 -9.39
CA ALA A 205 -8.43 -22.16 -8.25
C ALA A 205 -9.10 -21.83 -6.91
N VAL A 206 -10.02 -20.86 -6.87
CA VAL A 206 -10.87 -20.55 -5.72
C VAL A 206 -11.79 -21.74 -5.37
N VAL A 207 -12.41 -22.36 -6.38
CA VAL A 207 -13.23 -23.57 -6.20
C VAL A 207 -12.41 -24.74 -5.63
N ASN A 208 -11.20 -24.92 -6.15
CA ASN A 208 -10.29 -25.97 -5.71
C ASN A 208 -9.56 -25.63 -4.40
N HIS A 209 -9.65 -24.40 -3.92
CA HIS A 209 -9.13 -24.02 -2.62
C HIS A 209 -10.03 -24.61 -1.54
N GLY A 210 -9.42 -25.12 -0.47
CA GLY A 210 -10.15 -25.80 0.59
C GLY A 210 -11.17 -24.90 1.30
N ASN A 211 -11.83 -25.46 2.31
CA ASN A 211 -12.97 -24.84 2.99
C ASN A 211 -12.63 -23.59 3.85
N SER A 212 -11.38 -23.10 3.84
CA SER A 212 -10.99 -21.92 4.62
C SER A 212 -11.44 -20.61 4.00
N LEU A 213 -11.53 -20.55 2.67
CA LEU A 213 -11.86 -19.32 1.95
C LEU A 213 -13.36 -19.02 2.08
N THR A 214 -13.69 -17.86 2.62
CA THR A 214 -15.06 -17.44 2.96
C THR A 214 -15.50 -16.19 2.19
N GLU A 215 -14.55 -15.38 1.71
CA GLU A 215 -14.84 -14.13 0.99
C GLU A 215 -13.95 -14.03 -0.25
N VAL A 216 -14.57 -13.77 -1.40
CA VAL A 216 -13.89 -13.56 -2.68
C VAL A 216 -14.48 -12.33 -3.36
N ARG A 217 -13.64 -11.33 -3.64
CA ARG A 217 -14.02 -10.12 -4.37
C ARG A 217 -13.24 -10.04 -5.66
N VAL A 218 -13.95 -10.00 -6.79
CA VAL A 218 -13.40 -9.90 -8.14
C VAL A 218 -14.09 -8.79 -8.93
N ASP A 219 -14.54 -7.74 -8.25
CA ASP A 219 -15.19 -6.57 -8.85
C ASP A 219 -14.27 -5.86 -9.85
N PHE A 220 -14.82 -5.31 -10.92
CA PHE A 220 -14.03 -4.65 -11.98
C PHE A 220 -12.95 -5.54 -12.65
N CYS A 221 -13.12 -6.87 -12.66
CA CYS A 221 -12.28 -7.81 -13.41
C CYS A 221 -12.94 -8.18 -14.76
N ARG A 222 -12.55 -7.49 -15.83
CA ARG A 222 -13.21 -7.57 -17.16
C ARG A 222 -13.08 -8.90 -17.90
N ASN A 223 -12.13 -9.75 -17.49
CA ASN A 223 -11.89 -11.05 -18.12
C ASN A 223 -12.47 -12.21 -17.28
N VAL A 224 -13.22 -11.89 -16.21
CA VAL A 224 -14.03 -12.85 -15.44
C VAL A 224 -15.42 -12.91 -16.05
N THR A 225 -15.89 -14.12 -16.38
CA THR A 225 -17.15 -14.33 -17.08
C THR A 225 -18.30 -14.69 -16.13
N GLN A 226 -19.53 -14.50 -16.60
CA GLN A 226 -20.72 -14.94 -15.86
C GLN A 226 -20.72 -16.46 -15.60
N ALA A 227 -20.18 -17.25 -16.54
CA ALA A 227 -20.08 -18.70 -16.39
C ALA A 227 -19.11 -19.09 -15.27
N GLY A 228 -17.93 -18.43 -15.22
CA GLY A 228 -16.97 -18.64 -14.13
C GLY A 228 -17.53 -18.27 -12.76
N LEU A 229 -18.26 -17.16 -12.66
CA LEU A 229 -18.91 -16.76 -11.40
C LEU A 229 -19.99 -17.74 -10.97
N GLN A 230 -20.78 -18.26 -11.92
CA GLN A 230 -21.82 -19.24 -11.62
C GLN A 230 -21.21 -20.56 -11.12
N ASP A 231 -20.11 -21.01 -11.73
CA ASP A 231 -19.41 -22.22 -11.29
C ASP A 231 -18.92 -22.13 -9.84
N VAL A 232 -18.43 -20.95 -9.41
CA VAL A 232 -18.08 -20.71 -8.00
C VAL A 232 -19.31 -20.78 -7.11
N ARG A 233 -20.43 -20.15 -7.49
CA ARG A 233 -21.67 -20.17 -6.70
C ARG A 233 -22.25 -21.58 -6.55
N ASP A 234 -22.15 -22.39 -7.60
CA ASP A 234 -22.69 -23.75 -7.62
C ASP A 234 -21.83 -24.71 -6.78
N LYS A 235 -20.50 -24.58 -6.85
CA LYS A 235 -19.56 -25.49 -6.17
C LYS A 235 -19.15 -25.03 -4.75
N ARG A 236 -19.26 -23.73 -4.46
CA ARG A 236 -18.82 -23.09 -3.20
C ARG A 236 -19.86 -22.08 -2.69
N PRO A 237 -21.12 -22.49 -2.42
CA PRO A 237 -22.21 -21.58 -2.03
C PRO A 237 -21.96 -20.86 -0.69
N GLU A 238 -21.07 -21.37 0.15
CA GLU A 238 -20.66 -20.76 1.41
C GLU A 238 -19.72 -19.55 1.25
N VAL A 239 -19.12 -19.38 0.07
CA VAL A 239 -18.22 -18.26 -0.23
C VAL A 239 -19.04 -17.02 -0.54
N HIS A 240 -18.81 -15.94 0.22
CA HIS A 240 -19.32 -14.62 -0.12
C HIS A 240 -18.58 -14.07 -1.35
N LEU A 241 -19.21 -14.18 -2.53
CA LEU A 241 -18.65 -13.75 -3.81
C LEU A 241 -19.20 -12.37 -4.23
N SER A 242 -18.32 -11.36 -4.29
CA SER A 242 -18.59 -10.05 -4.91
C SER A 242 -17.93 -9.95 -6.28
N ALA A 243 -18.68 -9.46 -7.27
CA ALA A 243 -18.21 -9.32 -8.66
C ALA A 243 -18.99 -8.23 -9.41
N LEU A 244 -19.37 -7.16 -8.71
CA LEU A 244 -20.11 -6.03 -9.24
C LEU A 244 -19.36 -5.47 -10.46
N HIS A 245 -20.07 -5.39 -11.58
CA HIS A 245 -19.60 -4.91 -12.88
C HIS A 245 -18.58 -5.80 -13.60
N SER A 246 -18.17 -6.95 -13.09
CA SER A 246 -17.15 -7.79 -13.76
C SER A 246 -17.68 -8.50 -15.00
N ALA A 247 -18.71 -9.32 -14.84
CA ALA A 247 -19.27 -10.12 -15.92
C ALA A 247 -20.00 -9.31 -17.01
N ASP A 248 -20.35 -8.06 -16.71
CA ASP A 248 -21.01 -7.13 -17.64
C ASP A 248 -20.02 -6.25 -18.42
N MET A 249 -18.72 -6.30 -18.07
CA MET A 249 -17.70 -5.55 -18.79
C MET A 249 -17.30 -6.23 -20.10
N ILE A 250 -16.89 -5.41 -21.06
CA ILE A 250 -16.34 -5.88 -22.32
C ILE A 250 -14.93 -6.45 -22.05
N PRO A 251 -14.66 -7.74 -22.36
CA PRO A 251 -13.34 -8.33 -22.18
C PRO A 251 -12.28 -7.63 -23.05
N ASP A 252 -11.03 -7.62 -22.58
CA ASP A 252 -9.88 -7.07 -23.33
C ASP A 252 -9.67 -7.94 -24.59
N SER A 253 -10.27 -7.51 -25.70
CA SER A 253 -10.15 -8.12 -27.01
C SER A 253 -9.57 -7.10 -27.97
N LYS A 254 -8.58 -7.49 -28.78
CA LYS A 254 -8.03 -6.59 -29.79
C LYS A 254 -9.16 -6.14 -30.75
N PRO A 255 -9.23 -4.86 -31.18
CA PRO A 255 -10.26 -4.39 -32.12
C PRO A 255 -10.36 -5.23 -33.42
N GLU A 256 -9.24 -5.84 -33.82
CA GLU A 256 -9.15 -6.68 -35.01
C GLU A 256 -9.92 -8.01 -34.88
N GLU A 257 -10.06 -8.54 -33.66
CA GLU A 257 -10.78 -9.78 -33.37
C GLU A 257 -12.29 -9.56 -33.43
N LYS A 258 -12.77 -8.38 -32.96
CA LYS A 258 -14.16 -7.92 -33.15
C LYS A 258 -14.53 -7.80 -34.63
N THR A 259 -13.59 -7.36 -35.47
CA THR A 259 -13.80 -7.22 -36.91
C THR A 259 -13.90 -8.58 -37.60
N ARG A 260 -13.11 -9.57 -37.16
CA ARG A 260 -13.20 -10.95 -37.67
C ARG A 260 -14.47 -11.66 -37.24
N ILE A 261 -14.88 -11.54 -35.97
CA ILE A 261 -16.11 -12.16 -35.46
C ILE A 261 -17.34 -11.52 -36.10
N ARG A 262 -17.41 -10.17 -36.21
CA ARG A 262 -18.49 -9.50 -36.95
C ARG A 262 -18.54 -9.92 -38.42
N ARG A 263 -17.40 -10.01 -39.11
CA ARG A 263 -17.34 -10.46 -40.51
C ARG A 263 -17.69 -11.94 -40.65
N ALA A 264 -17.31 -12.79 -39.70
CA ALA A 264 -17.66 -14.21 -39.69
C ALA A 264 -19.17 -14.39 -39.45
N LEU A 265 -19.75 -13.71 -38.46
CA LEU A 265 -21.19 -13.73 -38.19
C LEU A 265 -22.01 -13.10 -39.31
N GLN A 266 -21.54 -12.00 -39.93
CA GLN A 266 -22.17 -11.45 -41.15
C GLN A 266 -22.11 -12.43 -42.32
N LYS A 267 -20.98 -13.14 -42.51
CA LYS A 267 -20.92 -14.18 -43.54
C LYS A 267 -21.90 -15.32 -43.25
N PHE A 268 -22.00 -15.78 -42.00
CA PHE A 268 -22.97 -16.82 -41.63
C PHE A 268 -24.42 -16.39 -41.85
N LEU A 269 -24.77 -15.14 -41.53
CA LEU A 269 -26.12 -14.58 -41.75
C LEU A 269 -26.45 -14.27 -43.21
N ILE A 270 -25.45 -14.17 -44.09
CA ILE A 270 -25.64 -13.96 -45.54
C ILE A 270 -25.75 -15.30 -46.30
N PHE A 271 -25.29 -16.41 -45.69
CA PHE A 271 -25.29 -17.76 -46.29
C PHE A 271 -26.24 -18.74 -45.58
N SER A 272 -27.20 -18.26 -44.79
CA SER A 272 -28.34 -19.03 -44.25
C SER A 272 -29.64 -18.47 -44.82
#